data_AF-M5C3W2-F1
#
_entry.id   AF-M5C3W2-F1
#
_cell.length_a   1.000
_cell.length_b   1.000
_cell.length_c   1.000
_cell.angle_alpha   90.00
_cell.angle_beta   90.00
_cell.angle_gamma   90.00
#
_symmetry.space_group_name_H-M   'P 1'
#
loop_
_entity.id
_entity.type
_entity.pdbx_description
1 polymer ?
#
loop_
_entity_poly.entity_id
_entity_poly.type
_entity_poly.pdbx_seq_one_letter_code
_entity_poly.pdbx_strand_id
1 'polypeptide(L)'
;MADKGSVLIKDKNVASHRNFEVQLFTQTGFNANVRNILSSYSFKSNGAKGFPDGFSDCSRFKGTGTCVSMPYSAAYNANACGYSVAQGGSWTEGVYTRVHRDMSIVNAMRGWMGLGSTTASAVGLPSSCT
;
A
#
# COMPACT_ATOMS: atom_id res chain seq x y z
N MET A 1 -1.84 18.70 -3.03
CA MET A 1 -1.61 17.36 -2.41
C MET A 1 -1.86 16.23 -3.39
N ALA A 2 -2.85 16.33 -4.29
CA ALA A 2 -3.05 15.33 -5.36
C ALA A 2 -1.79 15.07 -6.22
N ASP A 3 -0.99 16.11 -6.44
CA ASP A 3 0.27 16.15 -7.21
C ASP A 3 1.52 15.65 -6.44
N LYS A 4 1.39 15.32 -5.15
CA LYS A 4 2.52 15.02 -4.27
C LYS A 4 2.82 13.52 -4.12
N GLY A 5 2.34 12.70 -5.05
CA GLY A 5 2.47 11.24 -4.96
C GLY A 5 1.36 10.57 -4.15
N SER A 6 0.17 11.19 -4.05
CA SER A 6 -0.98 10.65 -3.32
C SER A 6 -1.60 9.40 -3.95
N VAL A 7 -1.24 9.06 -5.19
CA VAL A 7 -1.82 7.93 -5.94
C VAL A 7 -0.72 7.01 -6.46
N LEU A 8 -0.23 6.12 -5.58
CA LEU A 8 0.86 5.17 -5.87
C LEU A 8 0.67 4.39 -7.17
N ILE A 9 -0.55 3.92 -7.44
CA ILE A 9 -0.85 3.01 -8.55
C ILE A 9 -0.80 3.67 -9.93
N LYS A 10 -0.90 5.00 -9.97
CA LYS A 10 -0.78 5.78 -11.21
C LYS A 10 0.66 6.24 -11.40
N ASP A 11 1.22 6.83 -10.36
CA ASP A 11 2.55 7.46 -10.42
C ASP A 11 3.67 6.43 -10.40
N LYS A 12 3.41 5.23 -9.85
CA LYS A 12 4.35 4.11 -9.70
C LYS A 12 5.68 4.51 -9.02
N ASN A 13 5.63 5.57 -8.22
CA ASN A 13 6.78 6.11 -7.50
C ASN A 13 6.60 5.92 -5.99
N VAL A 14 7.30 4.89 -5.46
CA VAL A 14 7.27 4.55 -4.03
C VAL A 14 7.83 5.68 -3.17
N ALA A 15 8.93 6.31 -3.58
CA ALA A 15 9.59 7.34 -2.79
C ALA A 15 8.68 8.56 -2.60
N SER A 16 8.05 9.04 -3.67
CA SER A 16 7.08 10.13 -3.62
C SER A 16 5.89 9.77 -2.75
N HIS A 17 5.31 8.57 -2.91
CA HIS A 17 4.19 8.13 -2.09
C HIS A 17 4.56 7.98 -0.61
N ARG A 18 5.73 7.42 -0.30
CA ARG A 18 6.21 7.29 1.08
C ARG A 18 6.36 8.65 1.74
N ASN A 19 6.94 9.61 1.02
CA ASN A 19 7.06 10.97 1.53
C ASN A 19 5.68 11.60 1.78
N PHE A 20 4.71 11.38 0.90
CA PHE A 20 3.34 11.82 1.09
C PHE A 20 2.71 11.24 2.38
N GLU A 21 2.82 9.93 2.56
CA GLU A 21 2.31 9.23 3.75
C GLU A 21 2.98 9.72 5.04
N VAL A 22 4.30 9.90 5.04
CA VAL A 22 5.01 10.47 6.18
C VAL A 22 4.52 11.89 6.48
N GLN A 23 4.36 12.73 5.45
CA GLN A 23 3.84 14.09 5.60
C GLN A 23 2.43 14.11 6.18
N LEU A 24 1.56 13.14 5.85
CA LEU A 24 0.24 13.03 6.46
C LEU A 24 0.31 12.97 7.98
N PHE A 25 1.36 12.38 8.56
CA PHE A 25 1.52 12.24 10.01
C PHE A 25 2.45 13.29 10.66
N THR A 26 3.32 13.96 9.89
CA THR A 26 4.26 14.95 10.44
C THR A 26 3.86 16.40 10.21
N GLN A 27 3.00 16.70 9.23
CA GLN A 27 2.65 18.08 8.92
C GLN A 27 1.86 18.76 10.06
N THR A 28 2.21 20.01 10.32
CA THR A 28 1.52 20.94 11.22
C THR A 28 0.54 21.80 10.43
N GLY A 29 -0.56 22.24 11.05
CA GLY A 29 -1.56 23.09 10.41
C GLY A 29 -2.59 22.38 9.52
N PHE A 30 -2.42 21.08 9.23
CA PHE A 30 -3.51 20.25 8.71
C PHE A 30 -4.39 19.78 9.88
N ASN A 31 -5.52 20.45 10.06
CA ASN A 31 -6.47 20.23 11.15
C ASN A 31 -7.32 18.98 10.88
N ALA A 32 -6.66 17.84 10.77
CA ALA A 32 -7.31 16.56 10.60
C ALA A 32 -7.26 15.78 11.92
N ASN A 33 -8.42 15.73 12.58
CA ASN A 33 -8.67 14.84 13.71
C ASN A 33 -8.56 13.35 13.32
N VAL A 34 -8.54 13.04 12.02
CA VAL A 34 -8.43 11.70 11.46
C VAL A 34 -7.39 11.69 10.35
N ARG A 35 -6.37 10.83 10.47
CA ARG A 35 -5.32 10.62 9.47
C ARG A 35 -5.31 9.15 9.06
N ASN A 36 -5.47 8.89 7.77
CA ASN A 36 -5.54 7.53 7.22
C ASN A 36 -4.35 7.27 6.30
N ILE A 37 -3.78 6.06 6.41
CA ILE A 37 -2.76 5.57 5.48
C ILE A 37 -3.43 5.21 4.15
N LEU A 38 -2.84 5.59 3.03
CA LEU A 38 -3.29 5.25 1.68
C LEU A 38 -2.70 3.90 1.23
N SER A 39 -3.17 2.82 1.85
CA SER A 39 -2.88 1.45 1.41
C SER A 39 -3.96 0.93 0.45
N SER A 40 -3.57 0.22 -0.61
CA SER A 40 -4.48 -0.26 -1.67
C SER A 40 -3.89 -1.48 -2.39
N TYR A 41 -4.15 -1.64 -3.69
CA TYR A 41 -3.71 -2.73 -4.56
C TYR A 41 -3.41 -2.23 -5.98
N SER A 42 -2.51 -2.89 -6.71
CA SER A 42 -2.16 -2.53 -8.09
C SER A 42 -3.16 -3.08 -9.11
N PHE A 43 -3.38 -2.29 -10.17
CA PHE A 43 -4.16 -2.73 -11.33
C PHE A 43 -3.32 -3.64 -12.23
N LYS A 44 -3.99 -4.36 -13.12
CA LYS A 44 -3.36 -5.17 -14.16
C LYS A 44 -3.41 -4.48 -15.52
N SER A 45 -2.38 -4.74 -16.31
CA SER A 45 -2.22 -4.33 -17.71
C SER A 45 -3.36 -4.80 -18.61
N ASN A 46 -3.99 -5.94 -18.29
CA ASN A 46 -5.19 -6.43 -18.98
C ASN A 46 -6.47 -5.59 -18.74
N GLY A 47 -6.37 -4.50 -17.97
CA GLY A 47 -7.48 -3.62 -17.63
C GLY A 47 -8.21 -3.98 -16.32
N ALA A 48 -7.81 -5.05 -15.62
CA ALA A 48 -8.44 -5.42 -14.35
C ALA A 48 -8.13 -4.37 -13.27
N LYS A 49 -9.20 -3.86 -12.64
CA LYS A 49 -9.15 -2.88 -11.53
C LYS A 49 -9.87 -3.35 -10.27
N GLY A 50 -10.34 -4.60 -10.26
CA GLY A 50 -10.99 -5.23 -9.10
C GLY A 50 -10.00 -5.53 -7.98
N PHE A 51 -10.53 -5.88 -6.80
CA PHE A 51 -9.74 -6.25 -5.63
C PHE A 51 -9.09 -7.64 -5.84
N PRO A 52 -7.81 -7.85 -5.50
CA PRO A 52 -7.17 -9.17 -5.61
C PRO A 52 -7.54 -10.07 -4.41
N ASP A 53 -8.83 -10.20 -4.14
CA ASP A 53 -9.43 -10.98 -3.06
C ASP A 53 -9.94 -12.36 -3.52
N GLY A 54 -9.83 -12.65 -4.82
CA GLY A 54 -10.32 -13.89 -5.44
C GLY A 54 -11.83 -13.88 -5.75
N PHE A 55 -12.56 -12.82 -5.43
CA PHE A 55 -13.94 -12.60 -5.88
C PHE A 55 -13.99 -11.84 -7.21
N SER A 56 -12.94 -11.08 -7.52
CA SER A 56 -12.77 -10.40 -8.82
C SER A 56 -12.19 -11.31 -9.92
N ASP A 57 -12.07 -12.62 -9.66
CA ASP A 57 -11.55 -13.59 -10.64
C ASP A 57 -12.68 -14.14 -11.53
N CYS A 58 -12.43 -14.18 -12.84
CA CYS A 58 -13.42 -14.62 -13.83
C CYS A 58 -13.80 -16.10 -13.72
N SER A 59 -13.02 -16.93 -13.05
CA SER A 59 -13.41 -18.32 -12.73
C SER A 59 -14.71 -18.40 -11.91
N ARG A 60 -15.06 -17.33 -11.18
CA ARG A 60 -16.28 -17.22 -10.39
C ARG A 60 -17.39 -16.44 -11.09
N PHE A 61 -17.11 -15.87 -12.26
CA PHE A 61 -18.08 -15.10 -13.03
C PHE A 61 -19.21 -16.01 -13.55
N LYS A 62 -20.46 -15.61 -13.32
CA LYS A 62 -21.66 -16.36 -13.74
C LYS A 62 -22.50 -15.62 -14.78
N GLY A 63 -22.07 -14.44 -15.21
CA GLY A 63 -22.77 -13.65 -16.23
C GLY A 63 -22.42 -14.07 -17.66
N THR A 64 -23.08 -13.45 -18.63
CA THR A 64 -22.91 -13.69 -20.07
C THR A 64 -22.07 -12.61 -20.77
N GLY A 65 -21.50 -11.66 -20.02
CA GLY A 65 -20.71 -10.54 -20.53
C GLY A 65 -19.20 -10.79 -20.60
N THR A 66 -18.44 -9.76 -21.01
CA THR A 66 -16.97 -9.78 -20.97
C THR A 66 -16.48 -9.66 -19.53
N CYS A 67 -15.50 -10.48 -19.16
CA CYS A 67 -14.91 -10.48 -17.82
C CYS A 67 -13.40 -10.23 -17.91
N VAL A 68 -12.88 -9.37 -17.02
CA VAL A 68 -11.46 -9.06 -16.92
C VAL A 68 -10.93 -9.54 -15.58
N SER A 69 -10.16 -10.64 -15.59
CA SER A 69 -9.85 -11.37 -14.35
C SER A 69 -8.78 -10.68 -13.50
N MET A 70 -9.08 -10.54 -12.20
CA MET A 70 -8.13 -10.24 -11.14
C MET A 70 -7.97 -11.47 -10.21
N PRO A 71 -6.86 -12.21 -10.32
CA PRO A 71 -6.60 -13.36 -9.46
C PRO A 71 -6.43 -12.97 -7.99
N TYR A 72 -6.59 -13.95 -7.12
CA TYR A 72 -6.32 -13.81 -5.70
C TYR A 72 -4.84 -13.46 -5.43
N SER A 73 -4.61 -12.51 -4.53
CA SER A 73 -3.32 -12.24 -3.90
C SER A 73 -3.53 -12.19 -2.39
N ALA A 74 -2.73 -12.91 -1.61
CA ALA A 74 -2.89 -12.88 -0.16
C ALA A 74 -2.66 -11.47 0.39
N ALA A 75 -3.65 -10.86 1.07
CA ALA A 75 -3.48 -9.52 1.64
C ALA A 75 -2.34 -9.47 2.67
N TYR A 76 -2.28 -10.49 3.54
CA TYR A 76 -1.20 -10.66 4.49
C TYR A 76 0.02 -11.36 3.85
N ASN A 77 1.22 -10.84 4.13
CA ASN A 77 2.49 -11.48 3.83
C ASN A 77 3.45 -11.14 4.96
N ALA A 78 3.87 -12.13 5.75
CA ALA A 78 4.76 -11.93 6.90
C ALA A 78 6.09 -11.26 6.52
N ASN A 79 6.60 -11.51 5.31
CA ASN A 79 7.93 -11.08 4.87
C ASN A 79 7.95 -9.72 4.16
N ALA A 80 6.79 -9.06 3.97
CA ALA A 80 6.72 -7.81 3.20
C ALA A 80 7.11 -6.55 3.99
N CYS A 81 8.08 -5.76 3.54
CA CYS A 81 8.48 -4.49 4.18
C CYS A 81 7.66 -3.27 3.72
N GLY A 82 6.41 -3.50 3.32
CA GLY A 82 5.59 -2.56 2.59
C GLY A 82 5.91 -2.49 1.09
N TYR A 83 5.15 -1.67 0.37
CA TYR A 83 5.26 -1.43 -1.07
C TYR A 83 5.51 -2.68 -1.92
N SER A 84 4.76 -3.77 -1.69
CA SER A 84 4.97 -5.04 -2.41
C SER A 84 4.67 -4.97 -3.91
N VAL A 85 4.08 -3.86 -4.36
CA VAL A 85 3.90 -3.52 -5.78
C VAL A 85 5.18 -3.06 -6.45
N ALA A 86 6.27 -2.85 -5.72
CA ALA A 86 7.55 -2.39 -6.24
C ALA A 86 8.68 -3.25 -5.65
N GLN A 87 8.93 -4.41 -6.26
CA GLN A 87 9.96 -5.34 -5.84
C GLN A 87 11.08 -5.39 -6.89
N GLY A 88 12.34 -5.33 -6.46
CA GLY A 88 13.50 -5.41 -7.37
C GLY A 88 13.50 -4.33 -8.46
N GLY A 89 12.97 -3.14 -8.18
CA GLY A 89 12.84 -2.04 -9.14
C GLY A 89 11.73 -2.22 -10.19
N SER A 90 10.96 -3.31 -10.11
CA SER A 90 9.87 -3.62 -11.04
C SER A 90 8.50 -3.46 -10.40
N TRP A 91 7.52 -3.06 -11.21
CA TRP A 91 6.14 -2.91 -10.76
C TRP A 91 5.40 -4.26 -10.83
N THR A 92 4.87 -4.73 -9.70
CA THR A 92 4.06 -5.94 -9.60
C THR A 92 2.57 -5.59 -9.67
N GLU A 93 1.89 -6.16 -10.66
CA GLU A 93 0.46 -5.95 -10.91
C GLU A 93 -0.42 -6.93 -10.11
N GLY A 94 -1.65 -6.52 -9.79
CA GLY A 94 -2.64 -7.39 -9.15
C GLY A 94 -2.30 -7.82 -7.72
N VAL A 95 -1.54 -7.01 -6.98
CA VAL A 95 -1.15 -7.30 -5.59
C VAL A 95 -1.40 -6.12 -4.66
N TYR A 96 -1.59 -6.39 -3.37
CA TYR A 96 -1.72 -5.35 -2.35
C TYR A 96 -0.44 -4.55 -2.16
N THR A 97 -0.56 -3.24 -1.92
CA THR A 97 0.58 -2.32 -1.74
C THR A 97 1.25 -2.50 -0.38
N ARG A 98 0.47 -2.76 0.68
CA ARG A 98 0.94 -2.99 2.07
C ARG A 98 1.72 -1.81 2.68
N VAL A 99 1.36 -0.58 2.33
CA VAL A 99 2.05 0.65 2.78
C VAL A 99 2.18 0.73 4.30
N HIS A 100 1.20 0.20 5.04
CA HIS A 100 1.20 0.14 6.51
C HIS A 100 2.33 -0.68 7.15
N ARG A 101 3.13 -1.43 6.37
CA ARG A 101 4.30 -2.18 6.88
C ARG A 101 5.63 -1.45 6.65
N ASP A 102 5.61 -0.24 6.12
CA ASP A 102 6.82 0.56 5.90
C ASP A 102 7.25 1.27 7.20
N MET A 103 8.48 1.03 7.65
CA MET A 103 8.95 1.53 8.95
C MET A 103 9.05 3.06 9.03
N SER A 104 9.26 3.75 7.90
CA SER A 104 9.25 5.22 7.90
C SER A 104 7.84 5.75 8.21
N ILE A 105 6.83 5.11 7.63
CA ILE A 105 5.42 5.47 7.84
C ILE A 105 4.96 5.06 9.24
N VAL A 106 5.31 3.86 9.70
CA VAL A 106 5.00 3.39 11.07
C VAL A 106 5.54 4.35 12.11
N ASN A 107 6.80 4.80 11.97
CA ASN A 107 7.39 5.75 12.91
C ASN A 107 6.77 7.15 12.82
N ALA A 108 6.36 7.59 11.63
CA ALA A 108 5.63 8.85 11.47
C ALA A 108 4.25 8.79 12.19
N MET A 109 3.51 7.69 12.02
CA MET A 109 2.24 7.47 12.73
C MET A 109 2.43 7.46 14.25
N ARG A 110 3.46 6.77 14.74
CA ARG A 110 3.78 6.72 16.16
C ARG A 110 4.07 8.12 16.72
N GLY A 111 4.86 8.91 15.99
CA GLY A 111 5.12 10.30 16.35
C GLY A 111 3.85 11.14 16.46
N TRP A 112 2.92 11.00 15.50
CA TRP A 112 1.61 11.66 15.57
C TRP A 112 0.79 11.27 16.81
N MET A 113 0.89 10.01 17.24
CA MET A 113 0.25 9.49 18.45
C MET A 113 1.01 9.85 19.75
N GLY A 114 2.10 10.63 19.68
CA GLY A 114 2.92 10.97 20.85
C GLY A 114 3.81 9.83 21.35
N LEU A 115 4.02 8.79 20.55
CA LEU A 115 4.87 7.64 20.87
C LEU A 115 6.29 7.84 20.29
N GLY A 116 7.29 7.31 20.98
CA GLY A 116 8.66 7.26 20.46
C GLY A 116 8.81 6.36 19.23
N SER A 117 9.92 6.47 18.51
CA SER A 117 10.25 5.58 17.39
C SER A 117 10.39 4.13 17.85
N THR A 118 10.23 3.20 16.91
CA THR A 118 10.34 1.76 17.13
C THR A 118 11.14 1.10 16.00
N THR A 119 11.51 -0.15 16.21
CA THR A 119 12.18 -1.00 15.23
C THR A 119 11.22 -1.98 14.58
N ALA A 120 11.62 -2.54 13.44
CA ALA A 120 10.87 -3.57 12.71
C ALA A 120 10.53 -4.78 13.57
N SER A 121 11.52 -5.29 14.32
CA SER A 121 11.34 -6.45 15.19
C SER A 121 10.33 -6.19 16.30
N ALA A 122 10.32 -4.99 16.89
CA ALA A 122 9.39 -4.62 17.95
C ALA A 122 7.93 -4.54 17.48
N VAL A 123 7.68 -4.36 16.18
CA VAL A 123 6.33 -4.38 15.58
C VAL A 123 6.03 -5.68 14.81
N GLY A 124 6.84 -6.72 15.01
CA GLY A 124 6.62 -8.04 14.40
C GLY A 124 6.89 -8.09 12.88
N LEU A 125 7.72 -7.18 12.37
CA LEU A 125 8.22 -7.21 11.00
C LEU A 125 9.58 -7.93 10.94
N PRO A 126 9.92 -8.55 9.80
CA PRO A 126 11.26 -9.09 9.58
C PRO A 126 12.34 -8.05 9.81
N SER A 127 13.50 -8.47 10.31
CA SER A 127 14.66 -7.57 10.52
C SER A 127 15.18 -6.93 9.23
N SER A 128 14.89 -7.52 8.07
CA SER A 128 15.20 -6.94 6.75
C SER A 128 14.36 -5.72 6.39
N CYS A 129 13.30 -5.44 7.16
CA CYS A 129 12.40 -4.31 6.95
C CYS A 129 12.85 -3.09 7.75
N THR A 130 13.98 -2.50 7.35
CA THR A 130 14.55 -1.30 8.00
C THR A 130 13.92 -0.01 7.48
#